data_AF-X1E026-F1
#
_entry.id   AF-X1E026-F1
#
_cell.length_a   1.000
_cell.length_b   1.000
_cell.length_c   1.000
_cell.angle_alpha   90.00
_cell.angle_beta   90.00
_cell.angle_gamma   90.00
#
_symmetry.space_group_name_H-M   'P 1'
#
loop_
_entity.id
_entity.type
_entity.pdbx_description
1 polymer ?
#
loop_
_entity_poly.entity_id
_entity_poly.type
_entity_poly.pdbx_seq_one_letter_code
_entity_poly.pdbx_strand_id
1 'polypeptide(L)'
;NHILLPSGYVEEWWALELEKSIKSFDKIDEKVEDFIKNPFENVPIAEEAVHLSRKFDIPLHPSYLDFWGNLTVEELDLLRNVFAKNFSVTEQEIVLDYEEPIKKILEKAFILHKIKDNKIFFSRKMNFIYKTIFNLEDKNPIKIEKGDNVFTYLYKASLLKIKNKAPYFMGSRMGRPEKSQRKSMKGVHGLFP
;
A
#
# COMPACT_ATOMS: atom_id res chain seq x y z
N ASN A 1 4.83 29.87 7.16
CA ASN A 1 5.72 28.69 7.25
C ASN A 1 4.97 27.55 7.88
N HIS A 2 4.62 26.52 7.11
CA HIS A 2 3.99 25.30 7.63
C HIS A 2 5.09 24.25 7.88
N ILE A 3 4.92 23.41 8.90
CA ILE A 3 5.85 22.31 9.19
C ILE A 3 5.74 21.28 8.07
N LEU A 4 6.88 20.79 7.56
CA LEU A 4 6.86 19.72 6.55
C LEU A 4 6.33 18.44 7.19
N LEU A 5 5.18 17.98 6.70
CA LEU A 5 4.63 16.69 7.07
C LEU A 5 5.45 15.59 6.37
N PRO A 6 5.64 14.43 7.00
CA PRO A 6 6.31 13.32 6.33
C PRO A 6 5.46 12.84 5.15
N SER A 7 6.15 12.57 4.04
CA SER A 7 5.53 12.05 2.83
C SER A 7 5.04 10.62 3.04
N GLY A 8 3.93 10.28 2.38
CA GLY A 8 3.61 8.88 2.09
C GLY A 8 4.68 8.22 1.23
N TYR A 9 4.71 6.91 1.26
CA TYR A 9 5.57 6.13 0.37
C TYR A 9 4.89 5.96 -0.99
N VAL A 10 5.48 6.59 -2.01
CA VAL A 10 4.94 6.76 -3.37
C VAL A 10 5.92 6.27 -4.42
N GLU A 11 5.43 6.06 -5.64
CA GLU A 11 6.14 5.46 -6.76
C GLU A 11 7.45 6.21 -7.10
N GLU A 12 7.45 7.55 -7.03
CA GLU A 12 8.64 8.36 -7.30
C GLU A 12 9.73 8.15 -6.24
N TRP A 13 9.34 8.02 -4.97
CA TRP A 13 10.29 7.75 -3.90
C TRP A 13 10.86 6.34 -4.06
N TRP A 14 10.00 5.35 -4.34
CA TRP A 14 10.46 3.99 -4.60
C TRP A 14 11.43 3.91 -5.79
N ALA A 15 11.14 4.61 -6.89
CA ALA A 15 12.00 4.67 -8.07
C ALA A 15 13.39 5.25 -7.76
N LEU A 16 13.46 6.30 -6.94
CA LEU A 16 14.74 6.87 -6.49
C LEU A 16 15.52 5.92 -5.57
N GLU A 17 14.83 5.18 -4.69
CA GLU A 17 15.48 4.16 -3.85
C GLU A 17 16.04 3.02 -4.72
N LEU A 18 15.28 2.58 -5.73
CA LEU A 18 15.74 1.61 -6.71
C LEU A 18 16.94 2.15 -7.50
N GLU A 19 16.87 3.36 -8.07
CA GLU A 19 17.97 4.00 -8.82
C GLU A 19 19.25 4.09 -7.97
N LYS A 20 19.12 4.43 -6.69
CA LYS A 20 20.26 4.48 -5.77
C LYS A 20 20.84 3.09 -5.51
N SER A 21 20.00 2.07 -5.36
CA SER A 21 20.44 0.70 -5.07
C SER A 21 21.16 0.04 -6.26
N ILE A 22 20.72 0.30 -7.49
CA ILE A 22 21.27 -0.31 -8.70
C ILE A 22 22.67 0.20 -9.05
N LYS A 23 23.07 1.40 -8.59
CA LYS A 23 24.41 1.97 -8.83
C LYS A 23 25.55 1.09 -8.28
N SER A 24 25.22 0.19 -7.36
CA SER A 24 26.15 -0.79 -6.79
C SER A 24 26.27 -2.09 -7.59
N PHE A 25 25.52 -2.24 -8.70
CA PHE A 25 25.47 -3.45 -9.51
C PHE A 25 25.99 -3.20 -10.93
N ASP A 26 26.84 -4.10 -11.44
CA ASP A 26 27.48 -3.95 -12.75
C ASP A 26 26.56 -4.23 -13.94
N LYS A 27 25.48 -5.02 -13.74
CA LYS A 27 24.51 -5.36 -14.77
C LYS A 27 23.09 -5.17 -14.25
N ILE A 28 22.35 -4.34 -14.97
CA ILE A 28 20.95 -4.03 -14.70
C ILE A 28 20.14 -4.49 -15.90
N ASP A 29 18.99 -5.08 -15.63
CA ASP A 29 18.04 -5.49 -16.67
C ASP A 29 17.36 -4.23 -17.23
N GLU A 30 17.17 -4.15 -18.55
CA GLU A 30 16.52 -3.00 -19.20
C GLU A 30 15.14 -2.73 -18.59
N LYS A 31 14.43 -3.79 -18.19
CA LYS A 31 13.12 -3.66 -17.53
C LYS A 31 13.19 -2.91 -16.18
N VAL A 32 14.31 -3.03 -15.46
CA VAL A 32 14.52 -2.30 -14.19
C VAL A 32 14.74 -0.82 -14.46
N GLU A 33 15.41 -0.46 -15.56
CA GLU A 33 15.52 0.95 -15.95
C GLU A 33 14.17 1.56 -16.32
N ASP A 34 13.29 0.79 -16.95
CA ASP A 34 11.94 1.24 -17.33
C ASP A 34 11.06 1.55 -16.12
N PHE A 35 11.23 0.81 -15.01
CA PHE A 35 10.59 1.11 -13.73
C PHE A 35 11.06 2.43 -13.12
N ILE A 36 12.31 2.84 -13.39
CA ILE A 36 12.87 4.10 -12.89
C ILE A 36 12.45 5.27 -13.77
N LYS A 37 12.47 5.10 -15.11
CA LYS A 37 12.15 6.15 -16.07
C LYS A 37 10.66 6.53 -16.02
N ASN A 38 9.76 5.54 -15.94
CA ASN A 38 8.31 5.76 -15.96
C ASN A 38 7.60 4.98 -14.82
N PRO A 39 7.80 5.36 -13.55
CA PRO A 39 7.36 4.57 -12.38
C PRO A 39 5.84 4.47 -12.21
N PHE A 40 5.07 5.36 -12.83
CA PHE A 40 3.60 5.33 -12.77
C PHE A 40 2.96 4.42 -13.84
N GLU A 41 3.63 4.25 -14.99
CA GLU A 41 3.12 3.45 -16.11
C GLU A 41 3.64 2.03 -16.04
N ASN A 42 4.93 1.89 -15.69
CA ASN A 42 5.62 0.62 -15.59
C ASN A 42 5.61 0.14 -14.13
N VAL A 43 4.49 -0.40 -13.68
CA VAL A 43 4.38 -0.99 -12.34
C VAL A 43 4.84 -2.45 -12.38
N PRO A 44 5.84 -2.87 -11.58
CA PRO A 44 6.27 -4.27 -11.52
C PRO A 44 5.12 -5.16 -11.06
N ILE A 45 5.03 -6.40 -11.58
CA ILE A 45 4.05 -7.37 -11.06
C ILE A 45 4.39 -7.76 -9.61
N ALA A 46 3.47 -8.43 -8.91
CA ALA A 46 3.65 -8.73 -7.49
C ALA A 46 4.91 -9.57 -7.19
N GLU A 47 5.21 -10.59 -8.01
CA GLU A 47 6.44 -11.38 -7.85
C GLU A 47 7.70 -10.54 -8.12
N GLU A 48 7.67 -9.67 -9.14
CA GLU A 48 8.77 -8.78 -9.47
C GLU A 48 9.03 -7.76 -8.36
N ALA A 49 7.98 -7.15 -7.81
CA ALA A 49 8.10 -6.18 -6.73
C ALA A 49 8.75 -6.80 -5.48
N VAL A 50 8.37 -8.03 -5.13
CA VAL A 50 8.99 -8.77 -4.02
C VAL A 50 10.44 -9.15 -4.37
N HIS A 51 10.69 -9.60 -5.60
CA HIS A 51 12.05 -9.94 -6.04
C HIS A 51 12.99 -8.73 -5.99
N LEU A 52 12.55 -7.58 -6.50
CA LEU A 52 13.31 -6.32 -6.47
C LEU A 52 13.58 -5.89 -5.03
N SER A 53 12.57 -5.93 -4.16
CA SER A 53 12.72 -5.57 -2.75
C SER A 53 13.79 -6.43 -2.05
N ARG A 54 13.81 -7.74 -2.29
CA ARG A 54 14.83 -8.64 -1.74
C ARG A 54 16.21 -8.47 -2.36
N LYS A 55 16.28 -8.34 -3.69
CA LYS A 55 17.54 -8.26 -4.44
C LYS A 55 18.29 -6.98 -4.15
N PHE A 56 17.57 -5.86 -4.05
CA PHE A 56 18.13 -4.53 -3.93
C PHE A 56 18.00 -3.92 -2.52
N ASP A 57 17.43 -4.68 -1.57
CA ASP A 57 17.20 -4.25 -0.19
C ASP A 57 16.41 -2.91 -0.08
N ILE A 58 15.50 -2.71 -1.02
CA ILE A 58 14.58 -1.56 -1.07
C ILE A 58 13.20 -1.96 -0.51
N PRO A 59 12.38 -1.00 -0.05
CA PRO A 59 11.02 -1.29 0.37
C PRO A 59 10.14 -1.86 -0.76
N LEU A 60 9.08 -2.57 -0.35
CA LEU A 60 8.09 -3.10 -1.28
C LEU A 60 7.39 -1.97 -2.04
N HIS A 61 7.11 -2.20 -3.33
CA HIS A 61 6.50 -1.20 -4.21
C HIS A 61 5.15 -0.66 -3.67
N PRO A 62 4.92 0.67 -3.70
CA PRO A 62 3.73 1.34 -3.14
C PRO A 62 2.37 0.80 -3.58
N SER A 63 2.27 0.31 -4.82
CA SER A 63 1.03 -0.28 -5.36
C SER A 63 0.59 -1.57 -4.65
N TYR A 64 1.49 -2.23 -3.93
CA TYR A 64 1.21 -3.44 -3.13
C TYR A 64 1.19 -3.17 -1.62
N LEU A 65 1.23 -1.90 -1.23
CA LEU A 65 1.07 -1.48 0.16
C LEU A 65 -0.40 -1.15 0.45
N ASP A 66 -0.91 -1.74 1.51
CA ASP A 66 -2.15 -1.31 2.16
C ASP A 66 -1.84 -0.28 3.25
N PHE A 67 -2.89 0.24 3.90
CA PHE A 67 -2.77 1.31 4.89
C PHE A 67 -2.46 0.74 6.27
N TRP A 68 -1.38 -0.04 6.37
CA TRP A 68 -0.98 -0.76 7.58
C TRP A 68 -0.80 0.16 8.79
N GLY A 69 -0.38 1.41 8.57
CA GLY A 69 -0.24 2.42 9.62
C GLY A 69 -1.54 2.78 10.35
N ASN A 70 -2.71 2.37 9.83
CA ASN A 70 -3.99 2.56 10.49
C ASN A 70 -4.28 1.47 11.54
N LEU A 71 -3.56 0.34 11.51
CA LEU A 71 -3.79 -0.78 12.44
C LEU A 71 -2.94 -0.63 13.70
N THR A 72 -3.37 -1.30 14.77
CA THR A 72 -2.49 -1.59 15.92
C THR A 72 -1.70 -2.87 15.65
N VAL A 73 -0.65 -3.12 16.45
CA VAL A 73 0.16 -4.34 16.31
C VAL A 73 -0.67 -5.58 16.66
N GLU A 74 -1.59 -5.48 17.62
CA GLU A 74 -2.50 -6.56 18.01
C GLU A 74 -3.52 -6.89 16.92
N GLU A 75 -4.10 -5.86 16.27
CA GLU A 75 -4.99 -6.04 15.12
C GLU A 75 -4.26 -6.73 13.96
N LEU A 76 -3.00 -6.36 13.73
CA LEU A 76 -2.18 -6.94 12.68
C LEU A 76 -1.79 -8.40 12.98
N ASP A 77 -1.48 -8.72 14.24
CA ASP A 77 -1.20 -10.09 14.67
C ASP A 77 -2.44 -10.99 14.55
N LEU A 78 -3.60 -10.49 14.98
CA LEU A 78 -4.88 -11.17 14.78
C LEU A 78 -5.13 -11.44 13.29
N LEU A 79 -4.92 -10.44 12.43
CA LEU A 79 -5.10 -10.57 10.99
C LEU A 79 -4.17 -11.64 10.41
N ARG A 80 -2.90 -11.63 10.79
CA ARG A 80 -1.92 -12.66 10.39
C ARG A 80 -2.40 -14.05 10.80
N ASN A 81 -2.85 -14.23 12.03
CA ASN A 81 -3.30 -15.52 12.54
C ASN A 81 -4.51 -16.04 11.75
N VAL A 82 -5.46 -15.16 11.43
CA VAL A 82 -6.62 -15.49 10.59
C VAL A 82 -6.19 -15.85 9.16
N PHE A 83 -5.25 -15.11 8.57
CA PHE A 83 -4.72 -15.42 7.25
C PHE A 83 -3.98 -16.76 7.25
N ALA A 84 -3.12 -17.03 8.23
CA ALA A 84 -2.35 -18.27 8.33
C ALA A 84 -3.23 -19.51 8.54
N LYS A 85 -4.36 -19.37 9.26
CA LYS A 85 -5.35 -20.44 9.43
C LYS A 85 -6.10 -20.79 8.14
N ASN A 86 -6.36 -19.78 7.31
CA ASN A 86 -7.22 -19.87 6.12
C ASN A 86 -6.45 -19.83 4.79
N PHE A 87 -5.12 -19.89 4.83
CA PHE A 87 -4.28 -19.91 3.64
C PHE A 87 -4.19 -21.34 3.08
N SER A 88 -4.59 -21.50 1.82
CA SER A 88 -4.44 -22.74 1.06
C SER A 88 -3.09 -22.76 0.35
N VAL A 89 -2.17 -23.64 0.77
CA VAL A 89 -0.83 -23.76 0.15
C VAL A 89 -0.93 -24.23 -1.30
N THR A 90 -1.87 -25.12 -1.60
CA THR A 90 -2.08 -25.69 -2.94
C THR A 90 -2.61 -24.65 -3.91
N GLU A 91 -3.62 -23.88 -3.50
CA GLU A 91 -4.28 -22.89 -4.38
C GLU A 91 -3.55 -21.54 -4.35
N GLN A 92 -2.68 -21.32 -3.37
CA GLN A 92 -2.03 -20.03 -3.09
C GLN A 92 -3.04 -18.90 -2.85
N GLU A 93 -4.18 -19.22 -2.26
CA GLU A 93 -5.26 -18.28 -1.98
C GLU A 93 -5.60 -18.20 -0.49
N ILE A 94 -6.04 -17.02 -0.08
CA ILE A 94 -6.59 -16.75 1.25
C ILE A 94 -8.08 -16.57 1.07
N VAL A 95 -8.87 -17.42 1.73
CA VAL A 95 -10.34 -17.33 1.72
C VAL A 95 -10.81 -17.31 3.16
N LEU A 96 -11.38 -16.19 3.59
CA LEU A 96 -11.82 -16.04 4.98
C LEU A 96 -13.33 -16.22 5.07
N ASP A 97 -13.81 -16.81 6.16
CA ASP A 97 -15.21 -16.68 6.51
C ASP A 97 -15.51 -15.23 6.92
N TYR A 98 -16.70 -14.75 6.58
CA TYR A 98 -17.13 -13.41 6.95
C TYR A 98 -17.31 -13.33 8.47
N GLU A 99 -16.49 -12.51 9.10
CA GLU A 99 -16.61 -12.12 10.50
C GLU A 99 -16.55 -10.59 10.60
N GLU A 100 -17.53 -9.98 11.27
CA GLU A 100 -17.61 -8.51 11.39
C GLU A 100 -16.33 -7.88 11.98
N PRO A 101 -15.69 -8.44 13.03
CA PRO A 101 -14.44 -7.89 13.55
C PRO A 101 -13.31 -7.89 12.53
N ILE A 102 -13.13 -8.99 11.78
CA ILE A 102 -12.09 -9.12 10.75
C ILE A 102 -12.36 -8.17 9.59
N LYS A 103 -13.63 -8.05 9.18
CA LYS A 103 -14.02 -7.08 8.16
C LYS A 103 -13.67 -5.65 8.53
N LYS A 104 -13.92 -5.24 9.78
CA LYS A 104 -13.55 -3.90 10.27
C LYS A 104 -12.04 -3.67 10.21
N ILE A 105 -11.23 -4.67 10.55
CA ILE A 105 -9.76 -4.59 10.43
C ILE A 105 -9.33 -4.42 8.97
N LEU A 106 -9.89 -5.23 8.06
CA LEU A 106 -9.60 -5.13 6.63
C LEU A 106 -9.97 -3.74 6.08
N GLU A 107 -11.14 -3.22 6.45
CA GLU A 107 -11.60 -1.89 6.05
C GLU A 107 -10.77 -0.77 6.65
N LYS A 108 -10.28 -0.90 7.88
CA LYS A 108 -9.39 0.08 8.53
C LYS A 108 -8.05 0.18 7.82
N ALA A 109 -7.52 -0.95 7.32
CA ALA A 109 -6.32 -1.01 6.49
C ALA A 109 -6.57 -0.72 5.00
N PHE A 110 -7.80 -0.44 4.60
CA PHE A 110 -8.23 -0.16 3.23
C PHE A 110 -7.91 -1.31 2.27
N ILE A 111 -7.94 -2.55 2.78
CA ILE A 111 -7.66 -3.75 2.00
C ILE A 111 -8.82 -4.00 1.04
N LEU A 112 -8.52 -4.04 -0.25
CA LEU A 112 -9.51 -4.34 -1.27
C LEU A 112 -9.88 -5.83 -1.26
N HIS A 113 -11.14 -6.11 -0.97
CA HIS A 113 -11.67 -7.47 -0.89
C HIS A 113 -13.08 -7.58 -1.50
N LYS A 114 -13.46 -8.79 -1.90
CA LYS A 114 -14.81 -9.13 -2.39
C LYS A 114 -15.49 -10.05 -1.40
N ILE A 115 -16.80 -9.87 -1.23
CA ILE A 115 -17.62 -10.75 -0.39
C ILE A 115 -18.56 -11.55 -1.30
N LYS A 116 -18.52 -12.87 -1.21
CA LYS A 116 -19.41 -13.78 -1.93
C LYS A 116 -19.68 -15.01 -1.06
N ASP A 117 -20.93 -15.46 -0.98
CA ASP A 117 -21.33 -16.66 -0.23
C ASP A 117 -20.81 -16.67 1.23
N ASN A 118 -20.91 -15.51 1.91
CA ASN A 118 -20.41 -15.28 3.26
C ASN A 118 -18.88 -15.52 3.44
N LYS A 119 -18.12 -15.41 2.35
CA LYS A 119 -16.66 -15.52 2.33
C LYS A 119 -16.01 -14.27 1.74
N ILE A 120 -14.81 -13.97 2.23
CA ILE A 120 -13.99 -12.84 1.81
C ILE A 120 -12.86 -13.35 0.91
N PHE A 121 -12.74 -12.75 -0.27
CA PHE A 121 -11.76 -13.08 -1.29
C PHE A 121 -10.88 -11.88 -1.61
N PHE A 122 -9.60 -12.13 -1.86
CA PHE A 122 -8.63 -11.14 -2.31
C PHE A 122 -8.22 -11.43 -3.76
N SER A 123 -7.63 -10.43 -4.43
CA SER A 123 -7.08 -10.64 -5.76
C SER A 123 -5.84 -11.56 -5.70
N ARG A 124 -5.58 -12.33 -6.78
CA ARG A 124 -4.43 -13.23 -6.88
C ARG A 124 -3.09 -12.54 -6.55
N LYS A 125 -2.89 -11.33 -7.08
CA LYS A 125 -1.70 -10.51 -6.79
C LYS A 125 -1.56 -10.22 -5.28
N MET A 126 -2.66 -9.88 -4.60
CA MET A 126 -2.63 -9.58 -3.17
C MET A 126 -2.50 -10.84 -2.32
N ASN A 127 -3.08 -11.97 -2.71
CA ASN A 127 -2.83 -13.26 -2.05
C ASN A 127 -1.33 -13.58 -1.98
N PHE A 128 -0.61 -13.39 -3.10
CA PHE A 128 0.84 -13.55 -3.13
C PHE A 128 1.57 -12.56 -2.20
N ILE A 129 1.16 -11.29 -2.21
CA ILE A 129 1.76 -10.27 -1.33
C ILE A 129 1.50 -10.61 0.14
N TYR A 130 0.28 -10.91 0.53
CA TYR A 130 -0.09 -11.28 1.91
C TYR A 130 0.62 -12.53 2.39
N LYS A 131 0.68 -13.57 1.54
CA LYS A 131 1.49 -14.75 1.79
C LYS A 131 2.93 -14.37 2.15
N THR A 132 3.52 -13.46 1.38
CA THR A 132 4.91 -13.06 1.51
C THR A 132 5.16 -12.17 2.74
N ILE A 133 4.40 -11.07 2.90
CA ILE A 133 4.63 -10.08 3.96
C ILE A 133 4.29 -10.61 5.36
N PHE A 134 3.36 -11.55 5.46
CA PHE A 134 3.01 -12.20 6.73
C PHE A 134 3.74 -13.54 6.94
N ASN A 135 4.51 -13.99 5.95
CA ASN A 135 5.19 -15.27 5.95
C ASN A 135 4.25 -16.42 6.37
N LEU A 136 3.16 -16.60 5.63
CA LEU A 136 2.07 -17.54 5.99
C LEU A 136 2.47 -19.02 5.90
N GLU A 137 3.62 -19.33 5.30
CA GLU A 137 4.19 -20.68 5.29
C GLU A 137 4.75 -21.07 6.68
N ASP A 138 5.29 -20.09 7.41
CA ASP A 138 5.72 -20.28 8.79
C ASP A 138 4.58 -19.95 9.76
N LYS A 139 4.04 -20.98 10.42
CA LYS A 139 2.96 -20.82 11.41
C LYS A 139 3.45 -20.43 12.79
N ASN A 140 4.75 -20.23 12.99
CA ASN A 140 5.27 -19.78 14.28
C ASN A 140 4.69 -18.41 14.64
N PRO A 141 4.38 -18.18 15.92
CA PRO A 141 3.93 -16.88 16.39
C PRO A 141 5.07 -15.88 16.32
N ILE A 142 4.77 -14.64 15.95
CA ILE A 142 5.73 -13.56 15.94
C ILE A 142 5.75 -12.95 17.33
N LYS A 143 6.95 -12.84 17.92
CA LYS A 143 7.10 -12.22 19.24
C LYS A 143 6.92 -10.71 19.12
N ILE A 144 5.91 -10.19 19.80
CA ILE A 144 5.67 -8.75 19.95
C ILE A 144 6.48 -8.26 21.15
N GLU A 145 7.35 -7.30 20.92
CA GLU A 145 8.20 -6.67 21.93
C GLU A 145 7.68 -5.27 22.28
N LYS A 146 8.05 -4.79 23.47
CA LYS A 146 7.65 -3.46 23.93
C LYS A 146 8.30 -2.39 23.04
N GLY A 147 7.50 -1.62 22.33
CA GLY A 147 7.95 -0.58 21.40
C GLY A 147 7.90 -0.97 19.93
N ASP A 148 7.46 -2.19 19.61
CA ASP A 148 7.16 -2.56 18.22
C ASP A 148 6.07 -1.66 17.64
N ASN A 149 6.23 -1.34 16.36
CA ASN A 149 5.20 -0.75 15.55
C ASN A 149 4.80 -1.74 14.44
N VAL A 150 3.73 -1.43 13.73
CA VAL A 150 3.19 -2.26 12.64
C VAL A 150 4.28 -2.60 11.60
N PHE A 151 5.15 -1.65 11.26
CA PHE A 151 6.19 -1.83 10.24
C PHE A 151 7.35 -2.69 10.76
N THR A 152 7.73 -2.58 12.03
CA THR A 152 8.73 -3.48 12.64
C THR A 152 8.18 -4.89 12.75
N TYR A 153 6.90 -5.06 13.07
CA TYR A 153 6.23 -6.36 13.05
C TYR A 153 6.27 -7.00 11.65
N LEU A 154 5.88 -6.26 10.59
CA LEU A 154 5.90 -6.77 9.22
C LEU A 154 7.32 -7.14 8.75
N TYR A 155 8.31 -6.34 9.17
CA TYR A 155 9.71 -6.65 8.89
C TYR A 155 10.16 -7.93 9.61
N LYS A 156 9.82 -8.10 10.90
CA LYS A 156 10.09 -9.35 11.64
C LYS A 156 9.43 -10.57 10.99
N ALA A 157 8.25 -10.39 10.41
CA ALA A 157 7.51 -11.47 9.75
C ALA A 157 8.19 -11.98 8.47
N SER A 158 8.58 -11.06 7.59
CA SER A 158 8.93 -11.38 6.20
C SER A 158 10.34 -10.99 5.76
N LEU A 159 11.08 -10.26 6.61
CA LEU A 159 12.34 -9.60 6.29
C LEU A 159 12.23 -8.62 5.10
N LEU A 160 11.01 -8.19 4.75
CA LEU A 160 10.77 -7.17 3.74
C LEU A 160 10.56 -5.81 4.40
N LYS A 161 11.20 -4.79 3.85
CA LYS A 161 10.99 -3.41 4.30
C LYS A 161 9.62 -2.93 3.80
N ILE A 162 8.71 -2.67 4.73
CA ILE A 162 7.40 -2.10 4.43
C ILE A 162 7.35 -0.66 4.96
N LYS A 163 6.95 0.28 4.11
CA LYS A 163 6.86 1.71 4.45
C LYS A 163 5.41 2.12 4.68
N ASN A 164 5.23 3.24 5.38
CA ASN A 164 3.91 3.80 5.57
C ASN A 164 3.43 4.50 4.29
N LYS A 165 2.41 3.92 3.65
CA LYS A 165 1.82 4.48 2.43
C LYS A 165 1.19 5.84 2.65
N ALA A 166 0.53 6.05 3.80
CA ALA A 166 -0.19 7.29 4.10
C ALA A 166 -0.06 7.64 5.59
N PRO A 167 1.06 8.26 6.01
CA PRO A 167 1.26 8.65 7.41
C PRO A 167 0.38 9.82 7.84
N TYR A 168 -0.10 10.65 6.89
CA TYR A 168 -0.93 11.82 7.16
C TYR A 168 -2.10 11.88 6.19
N PHE A 169 -3.25 12.32 6.70
CA PHE A 169 -4.45 12.61 5.92
C PHE A 169 -4.72 14.11 5.97
N MET A 170 -4.93 14.74 4.81
CA MET A 170 -5.32 16.14 4.74
C MET A 170 -6.84 16.24 4.60
N GLY A 171 -7.48 16.87 5.59
CA GLY A 171 -8.88 17.25 5.49
C GLY A 171 -9.08 18.36 4.47
N SER A 172 -10.16 18.30 3.70
CA SER A 172 -10.58 19.39 2.83
C SER A 172 -12.07 19.66 3.02
N ARG A 173 -12.49 20.90 2.73
CA ARG A 173 -13.90 21.28 2.70
C ARG A 173 -14.16 21.90 1.33
N MET A 174 -15.25 21.47 0.68
CA MET A 174 -15.65 22.07 -0.60
C MET A 174 -15.87 23.57 -0.40
N GLY A 175 -15.06 24.36 -1.12
CA GLY A 175 -15.16 25.81 -1.15
C GLY A 175 -16.10 26.26 -2.26
N ARG A 176 -15.80 27.43 -2.82
CA ARG A 176 -16.53 27.99 -3.96
C ARG A 176 -16.22 27.17 -5.23
N PRO A 177 -17.24 26.69 -5.96
CA PRO A 177 -17.03 26.02 -7.24
C PRO A 177 -16.33 26.92 -8.26
N GLU A 178 -15.62 26.29 -9.19
CA GLU A 178 -15.04 26.98 -10.34
C GLU A 178 -16.13 27.73 -11.11
N LYS A 179 -15.81 28.93 -11.60
CA LYS A 179 -16.75 29.78 -12.34
C LYS A 179 -16.17 30.11 -13.72
N SER A 180 -16.83 29.59 -14.76
CA SER A 180 -16.54 29.90 -16.17
C SER A 180 -17.53 30.90 -16.79
N GLN A 181 -18.46 31.44 -15.98
CA GLN A 181 -19.46 32.39 -16.46
C GLN A 181 -18.79 33.71 -16.89
N ARG A 182 -19.16 34.19 -18.08
CA ARG A 182 -18.73 35.51 -18.58
C ARG A 182 -19.09 36.59 -17.56
N LYS A 183 -18.18 37.56 -17.40
CA LYS A 183 -18.42 38.73 -16.57
C LYS A 183 -19.49 39.59 -17.24
N SER A 184 -20.72 39.56 -16.73
CA SER A 184 -21.80 40.46 -17.11
C SER A 184 -22.08 41.45 -15.99
N MET A 185 -22.36 42.71 -16.36
CA MET A 185 -22.93 43.68 -15.44
C MET A 185 -24.44 43.42 -15.34
N LYS A 186 -25.02 43.48 -14.13
CA LYS A 186 -26.47 43.38 -13.98
C LYS A 186 -27.13 44.63 -14.58
N GLY A 187 -27.97 44.46 -15.60
CA GLY A 187 -28.88 45.50 -16.11
C GLY A 187 -28.30 46.50 -17.12
N VAL A 188 -27.15 46.23 -17.75
CA VAL A 188 -26.59 47.13 -18.77
C VAL A 188 -26.97 46.64 -20.17
N HIS A 189 -27.87 47.36 -20.84
CA HIS A 189 -28.29 47.09 -22.21
C HIS A 189 -27.68 48.08 -23.24
N GLY A 190 -26.92 49.06 -22.77
CA GLY A 190 -26.19 50.02 -23.59
C GLY A 190 -25.31 50.91 -22.72
N LEU A 191 -24.21 51.42 -23.27
CA LEU A 191 -23.40 52.46 -22.65
C LEU A 191 -23.68 53.76 -23.41
N PHE A 192 -24.58 54.58 -22.87
CA PHE A 192 -24.88 55.92 -23.40
C PHE A 192 -24.58 56.94 -22.29
N PRO A 193 -23.86 58.04 -22.57
CA PRO A 193 -23.51 59.06 -21.58
C PRO A 193 -24.73 59.79 -21.02
#